data_AF-A0A355CP72-F1
#
_entry.id   AF-A0A355CP72-F1
#
_cell.length_a   1.000
_cell.length_b   1.000
_cell.length_c   1.000
_cell.angle_alpha   90.00
_cell.angle_beta   90.00
_cell.angle_gamma   90.00
#
_symmetry.space_group_name_H-M   'P 1'
#
loop_
_entity.id
_entity.type
_entity.pdbx_description
1 polymer ?
#
loop_
_entity_poly.entity_id
_entity_poly.type
_entity_poly.pdbx_seq_one_letter_code
_entity_poly.pdbx_strand_id
1 'polypeptide(L)'
;RRDIEARLTLPLERAYSGGTERIRLEDGRSIEVTMPPAMVSGQRIRLRNQGIGGGDLYLKITVSPHPFFRLEMSDICCELPLTPSEAVLGGDVEIPTLDGRVKMKLP
;
A
#
# COMPACT_ATOMS: atom_id res chain seq x y z
N ARG A 1 -25.33 18.18 8.52
CA ARG A 1 -24.01 17.81 7.95
C ARG A 1 -23.29 17.00 9.01
N ARG A 2 -23.00 15.73 8.73
CA ARG A 2 -22.32 14.85 9.67
C ARG A 2 -21.12 14.22 8.98
N ASP A 3 -19.96 14.37 9.61
CA ASP A 3 -18.75 13.72 9.16
C ASP A 3 -18.81 12.23 9.50
N ILE A 4 -18.25 11.41 8.61
CA ILE A 4 -18.21 9.96 8.75
C ILE A 4 -16.76 9.49 8.63
N GLU A 5 -16.44 8.40 9.31
CA GLU A 5 -15.15 7.72 9.17
C GLU A 5 -15.38 6.31 8.64
N ALA A 6 -14.55 5.90 7.67
CA ALA A 6 -14.53 4.54 7.18
C ALA A 6 -13.09 4.01 7.14
N ARG A 7 -12.95 2.69 7.20
CA ARG A 7 -11.66 2.00 7.08
C ARG A 7 -11.53 1.42 5.69
N LEU A 8 -10.40 1.68 5.05
CA LEU A 8 -10.04 1.08 3.77
C LEU A 8 -8.80 0.21 3.96
N THR A 9 -9.00 -1.10 3.86
CA THR A 9 -7.92 -2.08 3.87
C THR A 9 -7.58 -2.46 2.44
N LEU A 10 -6.31 -2.30 2.05
CA LEU A 10 -5.86 -2.54 0.68
C LEU A 10 -4.47 -3.21 0.63
N PRO A 11 -4.14 -3.92 -0.45
CA PRO A 11 -2.85 -4.60 -0.59
C PRO A 11 -1.69 -3.62 -0.82
N LEU A 12 -0.46 -4.05 -0.51
CA LEU A 12 0.75 -3.23 -0.57
C LEU A 12 0.97 -2.62 -1.97
N GLU A 13 0.71 -3.40 -3.01
CA GLU A 13 0.86 -3.00 -4.41
C GLU A 13 -0.06 -1.83 -4.76
N ARG A 14 -1.29 -1.82 -4.22
CA ARG A 14 -2.24 -0.71 -4.38
C ARG A 14 -1.88 0.49 -3.51
N ALA A 15 -1.30 0.25 -2.34
CA ALA A 15 -0.80 1.33 -1.50
C ALA A 15 0.38 2.05 -2.16
N TYR A 16 1.24 1.28 -2.84
CA TYR A 16 2.38 1.79 -3.58
C TYR A 16 1.95 2.56 -4.84
N SER A 17 1.18 1.93 -5.72
CA SER A 17 0.78 2.51 -7.03
C SER A 17 -0.33 3.56 -6.92
N GLY A 18 -1.17 3.51 -5.90
CA GLY A 18 -2.36 4.35 -5.76
C GLY A 18 -3.39 4.07 -6.85
N GLY A 19 -4.00 5.13 -7.37
CA GLY A 19 -4.98 5.08 -8.46
C GLY A 19 -6.42 5.23 -7.98
N THR A 20 -7.38 4.88 -8.83
CA THR A 20 -8.79 5.07 -8.52
C THR A 20 -9.44 3.77 -8.08
N GLU A 21 -10.22 3.82 -7.00
CA GLU A 21 -10.92 2.66 -6.46
C GLU A 21 -12.33 3.01 -6.00
N ARG A 22 -13.28 2.12 -6.31
CA ARG A 22 -14.68 2.30 -5.93
C ARG A 22 -14.92 1.55 -4.63
N ILE A 23 -15.17 2.29 -3.55
CA ILE A 23 -15.43 1.72 -2.23
C ILE A 23 -16.92 1.74 -1.93
N ARG A 24 -17.41 0.67 -1.29
CA ARG A 24 -18.76 0.61 -0.73
C ARG A 24 -18.70 0.96 0.75
N LEU A 25 -19.46 1.97 1.13
CA LEU A 25 -19.60 2.40 2.51
C LEU A 25 -20.66 1.55 3.23
N GLU A 26 -20.60 1.52 4.56
CA GLU A 26 -21.56 0.80 5.41
C GLU A 26 -23.00 1.32 5.27
N ASP A 27 -23.16 2.57 4.82
CA ASP A 27 -24.46 3.18 4.52
C ASP A 27 -25.04 2.78 3.14
N GLY A 28 -24.36 1.88 2.42
CA GLY A 28 -24.77 1.36 1.11
C GLY A 28 -24.35 2.22 -0.09
N ARG A 29 -23.76 3.41 0.13
CA ARG A 29 -23.27 4.24 -0.97
C ARG A 29 -21.98 3.65 -1.56
N SER A 30 -21.84 3.79 -2.87
CA SER A 30 -20.56 3.54 -3.55
C SER A 30 -19.93 4.85 -3.95
N ILE A 31 -18.68 5.10 -3.56
CA ILE A 31 -17.95 6.29 -3.95
C ILE A 31 -16.66 5.91 -4.65
N GLU A 32 -16.25 6.74 -5.59
CA GLU A 32 -14.98 6.61 -6.29
C GLU A 32 -13.94 7.49 -5.62
N VAL A 33 -12.82 6.89 -5.24
CA VAL A 33 -11.78 7.53 -4.45
C VAL A 33 -10.48 7.47 -5.22
N THR A 34 -9.86 8.63 -5.42
CA THR A 34 -8.50 8.72 -5.92
C THR A 34 -7.54 8.54 -4.75
N MET A 35 -6.86 7.40 -4.73
CA MET A 35 -5.83 7.06 -3.76
C MET A 35 -4.48 7.61 -4.24
N PRO A 36 -3.77 8.40 -3.41
CA PRO A 36 -2.42 8.81 -3.72
C PRO A 36 -1.49 7.58 -3.74
N PRO A 37 -0.37 7.65 -4.48
CA PRO A 37 0.68 6.63 -4.37
C PRO A 37 1.39 6.72 -3.00
N ALA A 38 2.15 5.67 -2.67
CA ALA A 38 2.94 5.56 -1.44
C ALA A 38 2.13 5.76 -0.14
N MET A 39 0.93 5.18 -0.05
CA MET A 39 0.13 5.22 1.17
C MET A 39 0.69 4.33 2.27
N VAL A 40 0.54 4.78 3.52
CA VAL A 40 0.95 4.04 4.71
C VAL A 40 -0.21 3.73 5.64
N SER A 41 -0.12 2.63 6.38
CA SER A 41 -1.08 2.30 7.43
C SER A 41 -1.20 3.42 8.45
N GLY A 42 -2.43 3.81 8.80
CA GLY A 42 -2.72 4.91 9.71
C GLY A 42 -2.90 6.27 9.03
N GLN A 43 -2.56 6.41 7.75
CA GLN A 43 -2.84 7.61 6.97
C GLN A 43 -4.36 7.90 6.92
N ARG A 44 -4.72 9.19 6.96
CA ARG A 44 -6.10 9.66 6.86
C ARG A 44 -6.29 10.48 5.59
N ILE A 45 -7.24 10.09 4.75
CA ILE A 45 -7.63 10.82 3.53
C ILE A 45 -8.99 11.47 3.77
N ARG A 46 -9.11 12.77 3.48
CA ARG A 46 -10.37 13.52 3.61
C ARG A 46 -11.03 13.70 2.25
N LEU A 47 -12.26 13.22 2.12
CA LEU A 47 -13.12 13.40 0.95
C LEU A 47 -14.21 14.40 1.29
N ARG A 48 -14.10 15.60 0.70
CA ARG A 48 -15.02 16.71 0.98
C ARG A 48 -16.42 16.42 0.46
N ASN A 49 -17.44 16.77 1.24
CA ASN A 49 -18.86 16.64 0.92
C ASN A 49 -19.35 15.20 0.65
N GLN A 50 -18.55 14.17 0.98
CA GLN A 50 -18.92 12.76 0.82
C GLN A 50 -19.52 12.13 2.08
N GLY A 51 -19.60 12.88 3.17
CA GLY A 51 -20.32 12.51 4.39
C GLY A 51 -21.84 12.70 4.30
N ILE A 52 -22.53 12.51 5.42
CA ILE A 52 -24.00 12.53 5.45
C ILE A 52 -24.51 13.96 5.44
N GLY A 53 -25.41 14.25 4.49
CA GLY A 53 -26.06 15.56 4.36
C GLY A 53 -25.08 16.70 4.11
N GLY A 54 -23.98 16.44 3.36
CA GLY A 54 -22.95 17.42 3.01
C GLY A 54 -21.83 17.59 4.05
N GLY A 55 -21.59 16.59 4.90
CA GLY A 55 -20.38 16.50 5.73
C GLY A 55 -19.22 15.87 4.97
N ASP A 56 -18.11 15.60 5.66
CA ASP A 56 -16.92 15.00 5.05
C ASP A 56 -16.75 13.52 5.41
N LEU A 57 -16.07 12.79 4.55
CA LEU A 57 -15.69 11.40 4.82
C LEU A 57 -14.18 11.31 5.05
N TYR A 58 -13.79 10.73 6.18
CA TYR A 58 -12.40 10.41 6.49
C TYR A 58 -12.16 8.93 6.27
N LEU A 59 -11.24 8.60 5.38
CA LEU A 59 -10.77 7.25 5.15
C LEU A 59 -9.50 7.00 5.95
N LYS A 60 -9.54 6.04 6.86
CA LYS A 60 -8.35 5.53 7.55
C LYS A 60 -7.80 4.35 6.76
N ILE A 61 -6.59 4.52 6.25
CA ILE A 61 -5.91 3.53 5.42
C ILE A 61 -5.26 2.48 6.30
N THR A 62 -5.42 1.21 5.90
CA THR A 62 -4.71 0.06 6.47
C THR A 62 -4.13 -0.73 5.30
N VAL A 63 -2.81 -0.84 5.24
CA VAL A 63 -2.14 -1.72 4.28
C VAL A 63 -2.15 -3.13 4.85
N SER A 64 -2.67 -4.09 4.09
CA SER A 64 -2.67 -5.50 4.51
C SER A 64 -1.24 -6.06 4.51
N PRO A 65 -0.92 -6.99 5.43
CA PRO A 65 0.37 -7.69 5.40
C PRO A 65 0.63 -8.34 4.03
N HIS A 66 1.85 -8.22 3.54
CA HIS A 66 2.26 -8.83 2.27
C HIS A 66 3.06 -10.11 2.57
N PRO A 67 2.89 -11.20 1.78
CA PRO A 67 3.53 -12.49 2.08
C PRO A 67 5.05 -12.50 1.92
N PHE A 68 5.59 -11.68 1.01
CA PHE A 68 7.03 -11.59 0.72
C PHE A 68 7.71 -10.35 1.34
N PHE A 69 7.13 -9.16 1.14
CA PHE A 69 7.62 -7.91 1.71
C PHE A 69 7.11 -7.65 3.14
N ARG A 70 8.02 -7.20 4.00
CA ARG A 70 7.74 -6.63 5.32
C ARG A 70 7.84 -5.11 5.23
N LEU A 71 6.80 -4.41 5.69
CA LEU A 71 6.81 -2.96 5.80
C LEU A 71 7.41 -2.54 7.15
N GLU A 72 8.48 -1.75 7.11
CA GLU A 72 9.11 -1.14 8.28
C GLU A 72 9.06 0.38 8.12
N MET A 73 7.98 0.99 8.62
CA MET A 73 7.68 2.42 8.47
C MET A 73 7.60 2.85 6.99
N SER A 74 8.69 3.37 6.44
CA SER A 74 8.83 3.83 5.06
C SER A 74 9.67 2.89 4.21
N ASP A 75 10.28 1.88 4.83
CA ASP A 75 11.12 0.90 4.16
C ASP A 75 10.34 -0.38 3.88
N ILE A 76 10.73 -1.07 2.81
CA ILE A 76 10.30 -2.44 2.52
C ILE A 76 11.49 -3.38 2.65
N CYS A 77 11.29 -4.46 3.39
CA CYS A 77 12.29 -5.48 3.60
C CYS A 77 11.81 -6.79 2.99
N CYS A 78 12.74 -7.60 2.47
CA CYS A 78 12.44 -8.97 2.06
C CYS A 78 13.64 -9.86 2.38
N GLU A 79 13.37 -11.16 2.52
CA GLU A 79 14.39 -12.17 2.71
C GLU A 79 14.65 -12.84 1.35
N LEU A 80 15.89 -12.74 0.87
CA LEU A 80 16.31 -13.36 -0.38
C LEU A 80 17.10 -14.64 -0.07
N PRO A 81 16.62 -15.83 -0.46
CA PRO A 81 17.40 -17.05 -0.33
C PRO A 81 18.60 -17.00 -1.30
N LEU A 82 19.80 -17.17 -0.76
CA LEU A 82 21.05 -17.21 -1.53
C LEU A 82 21.74 -18.57 -1.36
N THR A 83 22.37 -19.04 -2.43
CA THR A 83 23.27 -20.20 -2.35
C THR A 83 24.60 -19.79 -1.68
N PRO A 84 25.30 -20.73 -1.01
CA PRO A 84 26.62 -20.44 -0.46
C PRO A 84 27.63 -19.95 -1.50
N SER A 85 27.53 -20.44 -2.75
CA SER A 85 28.39 -19.97 -3.85
C SER A 85 28.13 -18.51 -4.22
N GLU A 86 26.87 -18.09 -4.30
CA GLU A 86 26.51 -16.68 -4.58
C GLU A 86 26.97 -15.77 -3.43
N ALA A 87 26.85 -16.23 -2.19
CA ALA A 87 27.26 -15.45 -1.02
C ALA A 87 28.79 -15.30 -0.88
N VAL A 88 29.58 -16.27 -1.35
CA VAL A 88 31.05 -16.27 -1.23
C VAL A 88 31.75 -15.66 -2.44
N LEU A 89 31.28 -15.95 -3.66
CA LEU A 89 31.90 -15.48 -4.89
C LEU A 89 31.38 -14.11 -5.33
N GLY A 90 30.27 -13.66 -4.74
CA GLY A 90 29.52 -12.52 -5.22
C GLY A 90 28.92 -12.80 -6.60
N GLY A 91 28.42 -11.75 -7.23
CA GLY A 91 27.83 -11.82 -8.57
C GLY A 91 26.56 -11.00 -8.70
N ASP A 92 25.87 -11.20 -9.81
CA ASP A 92 24.63 -10.51 -10.08
C ASP A 92 23.42 -11.39 -9.70
N VAL A 93 22.51 -10.87 -8.88
CA VAL A 93 21.26 -11.54 -8.50
C VAL A 93 20.04 -10.69 -8.89
N GLU A 94 18.94 -11.34 -9.26
CA GLU A 94 17.65 -10.66 -9.49
C GLU A 94 16.84 -10.60 -8.21
N ILE A 95 16.41 -9.39 -7.84
CA ILE A 95 15.62 -9.12 -6.64
C ILE A 95 14.24 -8.61 -7.07
N PRO A 96 13.14 -9.21 -6.59
CA PRO A 96 11.79 -8.67 -6.81
C PRO A 96 11.60 -7.37 -6.01
N THR A 97 10.99 -6.38 -6.64
CA THR A 97 10.52 -5.14 -6.01
C THR A 97 9.04 -4.92 -6.35
N LEU A 98 8.42 -3.89 -5.78
CA LEU A 98 7.00 -3.56 -6.04
C LEU A 98 6.73 -3.17 -7.50
N ASP A 99 7.73 -2.67 -8.22
CA ASP A 99 7.63 -2.22 -9.62
C ASP A 99 8.34 -3.14 -10.63
N GLY A 100 8.74 -4.34 -10.19
CA GLY A 100 9.39 -5.33 -11.04
C GLY A 100 10.72 -5.80 -10.49
N ARG A 101 11.47 -6.54 -11.30
CA ARG A 101 12.76 -7.11 -10.87
C ARG A 101 13.91 -6.15 -11.14
N VAL A 102 14.82 -6.07 -10.18
CA VAL A 102 16.05 -5.29 -10.27
C VAL A 102 17.25 -6.21 -10.13
N LYS A 103 18.30 -5.95 -10.90
CA LYS A 103 19.57 -6.67 -10.84
C LYS A 103 20.48 -6.00 -9.82
N MET A 104 20.92 -6.73 -8.79
CA MET A 104 21.80 -6.25 -7.73
C MET A 104 23.13 -7.01 -7.74
N LYS A 105 24.23 -6.31 -7.45
CA LYS A 105 25.54 -6.95 -7.22
C LYS A 105 25.72 -7.33 -5.76
N LEU A 106 26.00 -8.60 -5.52
CA LEU A 106 26.54 -9.09 -4.27
C LEU A 106 28.06 -8.82 -4.23
N PRO A 107 28.57 -8.27 -3.11
CA PRO A 107 29.99 -7.98 -2.94
C PRO A 107 30.86 -9.24 -2.82
#